data_AF-A0A259L116-F1
#
_entry.id   AF-A0A259L116-F1
#
_cell.length_a   1.000
_cell.length_b   1.000
_cell.length_c   1.000
_cell.angle_alpha   90.00
_cell.angle_beta   90.00
_cell.angle_gamma   90.00
#
_symmetry.space_group_name_H-M   'P 1'
#
loop_
_entity.id
_entity.type
_entity.pdbx_description
1 polymer ?
#
loop_
_entity_poly.entity_id
_entity_poly.type
_entity_poly.pdbx_seq_one_letter_code
_entity_poly.pdbx_strand_id
1 'polypeptide(L)'
;MGPSARAIAEQASLQAFLNGYLLEVDPGHWLPADQWQEDPAAPPSGTHLCVLSLAHQRTRLAVDVLYRSTTGRHRYGRLRLWQPGRFRWVTLEPFHAVTLLVRELFSLIGGMLPEVRKSRELELLHRLSDSYQTMTRYIQQRQQDPRLQSDRFIDTEQSQLFGHPGHPTPKSRQGLADWQHNAYAPELAGRFQLHYFLVSQDWIEQDSDAPLTATDMAEALLASGRLSLQLPEGYGLVPAHPLQAQWLLLQPGVSRLIDAGIVQPLGPLGPKFSATSSVRTLYCEHIDWMLKFSIPVRVTNSLRVNKRHELRAGVAMSRLMRQTGFVEQEPAFRLLQDPAFVSVRLPGQRESGFEVIFRDNPFTPGNDAGITSLSALTQDPLPGRPSSLFSLIEGLALNENRSLSTVSRDWFTQYLHRAIAPALRLYDDHGIALEAHQQNSLLDLSKIE
;
A
#
# COMPACT_ATOMS: atom_id res chain seq x y z
N MET A 1 -9.05 -12.61 27.50
CA MET A 1 -9.46 -12.29 26.12
C MET A 1 -8.53 -11.20 25.60
N GLY A 2 -8.00 -11.33 24.38
CA GLY A 2 -7.13 -10.31 23.79
C GLY A 2 -7.88 -9.00 23.50
N PRO A 3 -7.17 -7.93 23.08
CA PRO A 3 -7.81 -6.67 22.70
C PRO A 3 -8.79 -6.88 21.53
N SER A 4 -9.88 -6.10 21.50
CA SER A 4 -10.84 -6.14 20.39
C SER A 4 -10.21 -5.58 19.11
N ALA A 5 -10.70 -6.00 17.94
CA ALA A 5 -10.23 -5.46 16.65
C ALA A 5 -10.26 -3.92 16.58
N ARG A 6 -11.26 -3.33 17.24
CA ARG A 6 -11.41 -1.87 17.40
C ARG A 6 -10.26 -1.27 18.20
N ALA A 7 -9.91 -1.85 19.34
CA ALA A 7 -8.78 -1.36 20.16
C ALA A 7 -7.43 -1.51 19.43
N ILE A 8 -7.27 -2.61 18.67
CA ILE A 8 -6.06 -2.85 17.85
C ILE A 8 -5.93 -1.77 16.77
N ALA A 9 -7.01 -1.53 16.00
CA ALA A 9 -7.03 -0.52 14.94
C ALA A 9 -6.81 0.89 15.47
N GLU A 10 -7.35 1.21 16.65
CA GLU A 10 -7.20 2.52 17.26
C GLU A 10 -5.75 2.78 17.65
N GLN A 11 -5.11 1.80 18.30
CA GLN A 11 -3.70 1.89 18.67
C GLN A 11 -2.80 1.96 17.42
N ALA A 12 -3.06 1.17 16.39
CA ALA A 12 -2.31 1.22 15.14
C ALA A 12 -2.46 2.57 14.41
N SER A 13 -3.66 3.15 14.43
CA SER A 13 -3.91 4.49 13.87
C SER A 13 -3.14 5.58 14.63
N LEU A 14 -3.12 5.51 15.96
CA LEU A 14 -2.29 6.38 16.80
C LEU A 14 -0.81 6.24 16.47
N GLN A 15 -0.30 5.01 16.40
CA GLN A 15 1.11 4.73 16.10
C GLN A 15 1.51 5.34 14.75
N ALA A 16 0.71 5.10 13.71
CA ALA A 16 0.97 5.63 12.39
C ALA A 16 0.94 7.17 12.34
N PHE A 17 -0.02 7.77 13.03
CA PHE A 17 -0.15 9.22 13.10
C PHE A 17 1.01 9.87 13.88
N LEU A 18 1.33 9.37 15.07
CA LEU A 18 2.39 9.93 15.91
C LEU A 18 3.78 9.78 15.30
N ASN A 19 4.07 8.66 14.61
CA ASN A 19 5.34 8.51 13.91
C ASN A 19 5.56 9.60 12.85
N GLY A 20 4.52 9.94 12.07
CA GLY A 20 4.59 11.06 11.13
C GLY A 20 4.64 12.42 11.84
N TYR A 21 3.79 12.62 12.85
CA TYR A 21 3.69 13.90 13.56
C TYR A 21 5.00 14.27 14.29
N LEU A 22 5.62 13.32 14.99
CA LEU A 22 6.88 13.57 15.70
C LEU A 22 8.06 13.79 14.75
N LEU A 23 8.00 13.22 13.55
CA LEU A 23 9.05 13.38 12.55
C LEU A 23 8.93 14.71 11.80
N GLU A 24 7.71 15.11 11.45
CA GLU A 24 7.46 16.18 10.45
C GLU A 24 6.90 17.47 11.05
N VAL A 25 6.33 17.44 12.27
CA VAL A 25 5.59 18.58 12.84
C VAL A 25 6.23 19.08 14.12
N ASP A 26 6.29 18.25 15.16
CA ASP A 26 6.83 18.61 16.47
C ASP A 26 7.55 17.40 17.08
N PRO A 27 8.89 17.44 17.22
CA PRO A 27 9.65 16.31 17.77
C PRO A 27 9.34 16.02 19.24
N GLY A 28 8.63 16.92 19.92
CA GLY A 28 8.25 16.80 21.32
C GLY A 28 9.42 16.88 22.29
N HIS A 29 9.09 16.97 23.58
CA HIS A 29 10.05 16.97 24.66
C HIS A 29 10.18 15.58 25.28
N TRP A 30 11.39 15.01 25.23
CA TRP A 30 11.64 13.65 25.66
C TRP A 30 12.22 13.59 27.07
N LEU A 31 11.62 12.77 27.93
CA LEU A 31 12.02 12.58 29.32
C LEU A 31 12.23 11.09 29.62
N PRO A 32 13.32 10.70 30.29
CA PRO A 32 13.42 9.39 30.94
C PRO A 32 12.25 9.16 31.92
N ALA A 33 11.74 7.93 32.00
CA ALA A 33 10.56 7.64 32.80
C ALA A 33 10.74 7.89 34.31
N ASP A 34 11.96 7.75 34.82
CA ASP A 34 12.35 8.01 36.22
C ASP A 34 12.40 9.51 36.57
N GLN A 35 12.50 10.38 35.56
CA GLN A 35 12.48 11.83 35.73
C GLN A 35 11.06 12.41 35.72
N TRP A 36 10.05 11.59 35.45
CA TRP A 36 8.65 12.03 35.43
C TRP A 36 8.07 12.13 36.85
N GLN A 37 7.88 13.36 37.32
CA GLN A 37 7.33 13.64 38.66
C GLN A 37 5.92 14.27 38.64
N GLU A 38 5.40 14.62 37.46
CA GLU A 38 4.13 15.37 37.36
C GLU A 38 2.87 14.51 37.59
N ASP A 39 2.98 13.18 37.59
CA ASP A 39 1.86 12.25 37.86
C ASP A 39 2.33 11.01 38.64
N PRO A 40 2.61 11.13 39.95
CA PRO A 40 3.17 10.03 40.76
C PRO A 40 2.21 8.84 40.90
N ALA A 41 0.91 9.08 40.78
CA ALA A 41 -0.12 8.06 40.93
C ALA A 41 -0.18 7.10 39.72
N ALA A 42 0.34 7.51 38.57
CA ALA A 42 0.39 6.70 37.35
C ALA A 42 1.78 6.81 36.71
N PRO A 43 2.78 6.04 37.20
CA PRO A 43 4.10 6.05 36.61
C PRO A 43 4.06 5.62 35.14
N PRO A 44 4.99 6.11 34.31
CA PRO A 44 5.06 5.73 32.90
C PRO A 44 5.32 4.23 32.75
N SER A 45 4.65 3.61 31.77
CA SER A 45 4.79 2.19 31.47
C SER A 45 6.00 1.83 30.58
N GLY A 46 6.70 2.84 30.07
CA GLY A 46 7.81 2.69 29.13
C GLY A 46 9.15 3.17 29.68
N THR A 47 10.16 3.24 28.82
CA THR A 47 11.49 3.74 29.20
C THR A 47 11.57 5.27 29.18
N HIS A 48 10.72 5.90 28.38
CA HIS A 48 10.68 7.34 28.19
C HIS A 48 9.23 7.83 28.11
N LEU A 49 9.04 9.14 28.23
CA LEU A 49 7.85 9.85 27.77
C LEU A 49 8.23 10.86 26.69
N CYS A 50 7.30 11.12 25.79
CA CYS A 50 7.30 12.29 24.92
C CYS A 50 6.16 13.22 25.34
N VAL A 51 6.48 14.49 25.63
CA VAL A 51 5.51 15.51 26.01
C VAL A 51 5.41 16.54 24.90
N LEU A 52 4.20 16.73 24.39
CA LEU A 52 3.84 17.71 23.36
C LEU A 52 3.11 18.88 24.00
N SER A 53 3.57 20.10 23.73
CA SER A 53 2.92 21.32 24.21
C SER A 53 1.98 21.87 23.13
N LEU A 54 0.68 21.69 23.34
CA LEU A 54 -0.36 22.10 22.39
C LEU A 54 -0.82 23.52 22.76
N ALA A 55 -0.07 24.52 22.28
CA ALA A 55 -0.24 25.92 22.68
C ALA A 55 -1.63 26.47 22.30
N HIS A 56 -2.12 26.17 21.11
CA HIS A 56 -3.43 26.66 20.65
C HIS A 56 -4.58 25.93 21.35
N GLN A 57 -4.38 24.66 21.73
CA GLN A 57 -5.32 23.92 22.58
C GLN A 57 -5.15 24.20 24.09
N ARG A 58 -4.17 25.02 24.48
CA ARG A 58 -3.85 25.37 25.88
C ARG A 58 -3.71 24.15 26.80
N THR A 59 -3.05 23.10 26.32
CA THR A 59 -2.87 21.84 27.05
C THR A 59 -1.52 21.20 26.72
N ARG A 60 -1.21 20.09 27.40
CA ARG A 60 -0.04 19.24 27.13
C ARG A 60 -0.50 17.81 26.96
N LEU A 61 0.08 17.10 26.01
CA LEU A 61 -0.14 15.67 25.78
C LEU A 61 1.14 14.92 26.15
N ALA A 62 1.06 14.03 27.13
CA ALA A 62 2.15 13.13 27.48
C ALA A 62 1.87 11.73 26.91
N VAL A 63 2.87 11.16 26.26
CA VAL A 63 2.83 9.88 25.56
C VAL A 63 3.89 8.98 26.15
N ASP A 64 3.49 7.84 26.73
CA ASP A 64 4.45 6.82 27.14
C ASP A 64 5.14 6.21 25.93
N VAL A 65 6.44 6.00 26.02
CA VAL A 65 7.23 5.38 24.94
C VAL A 65 7.80 4.05 25.43
N LEU A 66 7.16 2.97 24.98
CA LEU A 66 7.51 1.59 25.29
C LEU A 66 8.81 1.19 24.59
N TYR A 67 9.04 1.72 23.38
CA TYR A 67 10.27 1.52 22.63
C TYR A 67 10.63 2.81 21.89
N ARG A 68 11.84 3.31 22.13
CA ARG A 68 12.38 4.48 21.43
C ARG A 68 13.28 4.02 20.30
N SER A 69 12.85 4.23 19.06
CA SER A 69 13.66 3.97 17.87
C SER A 69 14.56 5.15 17.53
N THR A 70 15.75 4.88 16.99
CA THR A 70 16.63 5.89 16.39
C THR A 70 16.19 6.28 14.97
N THR A 71 15.31 5.50 14.34
CA THR A 71 14.79 5.71 12.98
C THR A 71 13.34 6.19 12.96
N GLY A 72 12.83 6.70 14.09
CA GLY A 72 11.48 7.30 14.19
C GLY A 72 10.32 6.31 14.34
N ARG A 73 10.55 5.00 14.21
CA ARG A 73 9.52 3.97 14.42
C ARG A 73 9.37 3.58 15.91
N HIS A 74 8.85 4.51 16.70
CA HIS A 74 8.65 4.31 18.13
C HIS A 74 7.46 3.37 18.41
N ARG A 75 7.35 2.88 19.66
CA ARG A 75 6.13 2.24 20.16
C ARG A 75 5.56 3.04 21.32
N TYR A 76 4.36 3.56 21.13
CA TYR A 76 3.65 4.35 22.13
C TYR A 76 2.78 3.48 23.03
N GLY A 77 2.66 3.89 24.28
CA GLY A 77 1.82 3.28 25.31
C GLY A 77 0.66 4.19 25.69
N ARG A 78 0.48 4.38 27.00
CA ARG A 78 -0.60 5.20 27.56
C ARG A 78 -0.45 6.67 27.16
N LEU A 79 -1.59 7.33 26.94
CA LEU A 79 -1.69 8.76 26.65
C LEU A 79 -2.32 9.49 27.83
N ARG A 80 -1.83 10.69 28.10
CA ARG A 80 -2.31 11.55 29.18
C ARG A 80 -2.46 12.98 28.71
N LEU A 81 -3.58 13.61 29.05
CA LEU A 81 -3.85 15.01 28.76
C LEU A 81 -3.77 15.83 30.04
N TRP A 82 -3.04 16.94 29.99
CA TRP A 82 -3.04 17.91 31.09
C TRP A 82 -4.35 18.69 31.09
N GLN A 83 -5.07 18.70 32.21
CA GLN A 83 -6.26 19.53 32.40
C GLN A 83 -5.91 20.76 33.26
N PRO A 84 -5.68 21.94 32.66
CA PRO A 84 -5.25 23.12 33.41
C PRO A 84 -6.21 23.50 34.54
N GLY A 85 -7.52 23.44 34.27
CA GLY A 85 -8.55 23.79 35.27
C GLY A 85 -8.66 22.82 36.46
N ARG A 86 -8.03 21.64 36.38
CA ARG A 86 -8.00 20.65 37.46
C ARG A 86 -6.60 20.34 37.97
N PHE A 87 -5.58 20.98 37.39
CA PHE A 87 -4.16 20.79 37.68
C PHE A 87 -3.76 19.30 37.78
N ARG A 88 -4.25 18.48 36.85
CA ARG A 88 -3.97 17.05 36.84
C ARG A 88 -3.86 16.49 35.42
N TRP A 89 -3.15 15.38 35.32
CA TRP A 89 -3.14 14.52 34.15
C TRP A 89 -4.36 13.59 34.18
N VAL A 90 -4.97 13.36 33.01
CA VAL A 90 -6.03 12.37 32.84
C VAL A 90 -5.69 11.45 31.68
N THR A 91 -6.00 10.18 31.81
CA THR A 91 -5.87 9.21 30.71
C THR A 91 -6.71 9.67 29.52
N LEU A 92 -6.13 9.59 28.33
CA LEU A 92 -6.75 10.00 27.09
C LEU A 92 -6.88 8.80 26.13
N GLU A 93 -8.00 8.71 25.44
CA GLU A 93 -8.19 7.71 24.39
C GLU A 93 -7.37 8.05 23.14
N PRO A 94 -6.80 7.04 22.45
CA PRO A 94 -5.94 7.26 21.28
C PRO A 94 -6.56 8.11 20.18
N PHE A 95 -7.80 7.83 19.77
CA PHE A 95 -8.42 8.60 18.69
C PHE A 95 -8.68 10.06 19.09
N HIS A 96 -9.04 10.31 20.36
CA HIS A 96 -9.18 11.67 20.86
C HIS A 96 -7.85 12.42 20.79
N ALA A 97 -6.73 11.80 21.18
CA ALA A 97 -5.40 12.40 21.05
C ALA A 97 -5.07 12.80 19.60
N VAL A 98 -5.34 11.90 18.64
CA VAL A 98 -5.14 12.19 17.21
C VAL A 98 -5.98 13.40 16.78
N THR A 99 -7.25 13.48 17.16
CA THR A 99 -8.10 14.65 16.81
C THR A 99 -7.59 15.96 17.41
N LEU A 100 -7.03 15.94 18.63
CA LEU A 100 -6.42 17.11 19.25
C LEU A 100 -5.17 17.56 18.51
N LEU A 101 -4.32 16.61 18.10
CA LEU A 101 -3.10 16.91 17.33
C LEU A 101 -3.42 17.47 15.94
N VAL A 102 -4.48 16.98 15.28
CA VAL A 102 -4.96 17.56 14.02
C VAL A 102 -5.39 19.01 14.22
N ARG A 103 -6.13 19.32 15.28
CA ARG A 103 -6.55 20.70 15.57
C ARG A 103 -5.37 21.62 15.87
N GLU A 104 -4.37 21.13 16.61
CA GLU A 104 -3.14 21.89 16.84
C GLU A 104 -2.40 22.13 15.53
N LEU A 105 -2.20 21.08 14.71
CA LEU A 105 -1.56 21.17 13.39
C LEU A 105 -2.19 22.26 12.51
N PHE A 106 -3.51 22.25 12.36
CA PHE A 106 -4.19 23.25 11.53
C PHE A 106 -4.19 24.65 12.16
N SER A 107 -4.03 24.76 13.48
CA SER A 107 -3.84 26.05 14.15
C SER A 107 -2.46 26.65 13.87
N LEU A 108 -1.44 25.80 13.70
CA LEU A 108 -0.06 26.21 13.37
C LEU A 108 0.11 26.67 11.92
N ILE A 109 -0.75 26.24 11.00
CA ILE A 109 -0.65 26.60 9.57
C ILE A 109 -1.04 28.07 9.35
N GLY A 110 -0.04 28.95 9.29
CA GLY A 110 -0.20 30.34 8.84
C GLY A 110 -0.51 30.49 7.35
N GLY A 111 -1.05 31.65 6.94
CA GLY A 111 -1.18 32.03 5.53
C GLY A 111 -2.30 31.35 4.72
N MET A 112 -2.98 30.34 5.27
CA MET A 112 -4.12 29.70 4.62
C MET A 112 -5.44 30.40 4.95
N LEU A 113 -6.29 30.63 3.94
CA LEU A 113 -7.64 31.18 4.13
C LEU A 113 -8.45 30.32 5.11
N PRO A 114 -9.22 30.92 6.05
CA PRO A 114 -9.93 30.17 7.09
C PRO A 114 -10.83 29.05 6.55
N GLU A 115 -11.56 29.31 5.47
CA GLU A 115 -12.48 28.33 4.88
C GLU A 115 -11.74 27.14 4.26
N VAL A 116 -10.64 27.40 3.55
CA VAL A 116 -9.80 26.35 2.96
C VAL A 116 -9.15 25.52 4.06
N ARG A 117 -8.67 26.17 5.12
CA ARG A 117 -8.09 25.50 6.29
C ARG A 117 -9.12 24.56 6.92
N LYS A 118 -10.35 25.05 7.14
CA LYS A 118 -11.42 24.24 7.74
C LYS A 118 -11.81 23.06 6.86
N SER A 119 -11.93 23.27 5.55
CA SER A 119 -12.23 22.20 4.60
C SER A 119 -11.17 21.09 4.64
N ARG A 120 -9.87 21.44 4.68
CA ARG A 120 -8.77 20.46 4.75
C ARG A 120 -8.70 19.75 6.11
N GLU A 121 -8.97 20.45 7.20
CA GLU A 121 -9.09 19.85 8.53
C GLU A 121 -10.19 18.78 8.55
N LEU A 122 -11.37 19.12 8.04
CA LEU A 122 -12.51 18.19 7.95
C LEU A 122 -12.20 16.99 7.04
N GLU A 123 -11.54 17.22 5.91
CA GLU A 123 -11.10 16.14 5.01
C GLU A 123 -10.13 15.18 5.70
N LEU A 124 -9.15 15.68 6.44
CA LEU A 124 -8.21 14.84 7.19
C LEU A 124 -8.92 14.05 8.29
N LEU A 125 -9.80 14.69 9.07
CA LEU A 125 -10.58 14.02 10.11
C LEU A 125 -11.49 12.92 9.54
N HIS A 126 -12.14 13.18 8.41
CA HIS A 126 -12.94 12.18 7.70
C HIS A 126 -12.08 10.97 7.30
N ARG A 127 -10.92 11.21 6.69
CA ARG A 127 -10.01 10.14 6.26
C ARG A 127 -9.39 9.38 7.44
N LEU A 128 -9.17 10.02 8.57
CA LEU A 128 -8.73 9.37 9.81
C LEU A 128 -9.79 8.39 10.32
N SER A 129 -11.04 8.85 10.40
CA SER A 129 -12.16 7.99 10.81
C SER A 129 -12.36 6.82 9.85
N ASP A 130 -12.33 7.08 8.54
CA ASP A 130 -12.44 6.07 7.48
C ASP A 130 -11.33 5.01 7.59
N SER A 131 -10.08 5.44 7.74
CA SER A 131 -8.93 4.54 7.94
C SER A 131 -9.08 3.67 9.17
N TYR A 132 -9.51 4.26 10.30
CA TYR A 132 -9.71 3.54 11.55
C TYR A 132 -10.83 2.49 11.45
N GLN A 133 -11.97 2.84 10.86
CA GLN A 133 -13.09 1.93 10.65
C GLN A 133 -12.73 0.79 9.69
N THR A 134 -12.08 1.13 8.58
CA THR A 134 -11.61 0.16 7.58
C THR A 134 -10.62 -0.84 8.20
N MET A 135 -9.64 -0.35 8.96
CA MET A 135 -8.68 -1.19 9.67
C MET A 135 -9.36 -2.10 10.70
N THR A 136 -10.33 -1.57 11.47
CA THR A 136 -11.11 -2.36 12.43
C THR A 136 -11.79 -3.54 11.74
N ARG A 137 -12.46 -3.30 10.60
CA ARG A 137 -13.13 -4.35 9.83
C ARG A 137 -12.15 -5.41 9.35
N TYR A 138 -11.01 -5.01 8.80
CA TYR A 138 -10.01 -5.94 8.26
C TYR A 138 -9.44 -6.84 9.36
N ILE A 139 -9.08 -6.26 10.51
CA ILE A 139 -8.61 -7.02 11.66
C ILE A 139 -9.70 -7.97 12.15
N GLN A 140 -10.95 -7.50 12.29
CA GLN A 140 -12.05 -8.33 12.76
C GLN A 140 -12.27 -9.58 11.90
N GLN A 141 -12.16 -9.43 10.57
CA GLN A 141 -12.37 -10.52 9.62
C GLN A 141 -11.15 -11.44 9.47
N ARG A 142 -9.93 -10.90 9.58
CA ARG A 142 -8.70 -11.64 9.25
C ARG A 142 -7.86 -12.05 10.44
N GLN A 143 -8.09 -11.56 11.66
CA GLN A 143 -7.19 -11.80 12.78
C GLN A 143 -6.95 -13.30 13.09
N GLN A 144 -7.87 -14.20 12.75
CA GLN A 144 -7.70 -15.66 12.89
C GLN A 144 -7.39 -16.38 11.59
N ASP A 145 -7.13 -15.66 10.50
CA ASP A 145 -6.85 -16.25 9.19
C ASP A 145 -5.40 -16.79 9.15
N PRO A 146 -5.19 -18.10 8.94
CA PRO A 146 -3.85 -18.68 8.85
C PRO A 146 -3.05 -18.15 7.66
N ARG A 147 -3.71 -17.63 6.60
CA ARG A 147 -3.02 -17.03 5.44
C ARG A 147 -2.18 -15.80 5.81
N LEU A 148 -2.46 -15.15 6.94
CA LEU A 148 -1.61 -14.06 7.43
C LEU A 148 -0.18 -14.51 7.80
N GLN A 149 0.04 -15.81 7.94
CA GLN A 149 1.35 -16.42 8.21
C GLN A 149 1.92 -17.16 6.99
N SER A 150 1.21 -17.14 5.86
CA SER A 150 1.70 -17.74 4.62
C SER A 150 2.77 -16.85 3.99
N ASP A 151 3.74 -17.50 3.36
CA ASP A 151 4.84 -16.92 2.59
C ASP A 151 4.55 -16.90 1.07
N ARG A 152 3.33 -17.24 0.66
CA ARG A 152 2.92 -17.15 -0.75
C ARG A 152 2.79 -15.70 -1.18
N PHE A 153 3.23 -15.38 -2.39
CA PHE A 153 3.22 -14.02 -2.95
C PHE A 153 1.90 -13.27 -2.68
N ILE A 154 0.77 -13.85 -3.11
CA ILE A 154 -0.51 -13.16 -2.98
C ILE A 154 -1.00 -13.06 -1.54
N ASP A 155 -0.71 -14.06 -0.69
CA ASP A 155 -1.10 -14.02 0.71
C ASP A 155 -0.32 -12.93 1.45
N THR A 156 0.96 -12.72 1.12
CA THR A 156 1.77 -11.64 1.70
C THR A 156 1.28 -10.27 1.25
N GLU A 157 0.95 -10.09 -0.03
CA GLU A 157 0.34 -8.86 -0.58
C GLU A 157 -1.01 -8.53 0.09
N GLN A 158 -1.73 -9.54 0.56
CA GLN A 158 -3.04 -9.44 1.23
C GLN A 158 -2.96 -9.46 2.77
N SER A 159 -1.75 -9.51 3.35
CA SER A 159 -1.52 -9.58 4.80
C SER A 159 -1.37 -8.20 5.47
N GLN A 160 -1.30 -7.13 4.68
CA GLN A 160 -1.10 -5.77 5.17
C GLN A 160 -2.37 -5.20 5.81
N LEU A 161 -2.64 -5.49 7.09
CA LEU A 161 -3.83 -5.01 7.80
C LEU A 161 -3.71 -3.56 8.29
N PHE A 162 -2.51 -3.08 8.61
CA PHE A 162 -2.30 -1.75 9.18
C PHE A 162 -1.88 -0.70 8.15
N GLY A 163 -1.18 -1.11 7.09
CA GLY A 163 -0.69 -0.21 6.04
C GLY A 163 0.56 0.57 6.46
N HIS A 164 0.77 1.75 5.87
CA HIS A 164 2.02 2.49 6.04
C HIS A 164 2.20 3.04 7.48
N PRO A 165 3.29 2.67 8.20
CA PRO A 165 3.45 2.94 9.63
C PRO A 165 3.80 4.39 10.00
N GLY A 166 3.97 5.27 9.01
CA GLY A 166 4.19 6.71 9.21
C GLY A 166 3.19 7.59 8.44
N HIS A 167 2.11 7.01 7.91
CA HIS A 167 1.09 7.78 7.19
C HIS A 167 -0.12 7.99 8.09
N PRO A 168 -0.74 9.19 8.15
CA PRO A 168 -1.83 9.47 9.10
C PRO A 168 -3.10 8.66 8.83
N THR A 169 -3.39 8.34 7.57
CA THR A 169 -4.61 7.61 7.16
C THR A 169 -4.29 6.37 6.30
N PRO A 170 -3.51 5.40 6.81
CA PRO A 170 -2.88 4.37 5.98
C PRO A 170 -3.88 3.41 5.31
N LYS A 171 -5.09 3.30 5.85
CA LYS A 171 -6.19 2.48 5.34
C LYS A 171 -7.40 3.28 4.89
N SER A 172 -7.28 4.60 4.72
CA SER A 172 -8.36 5.36 4.09
C SER A 172 -8.49 4.95 2.62
N ARG A 173 -9.73 4.72 2.19
CA ARG A 173 -10.10 4.24 0.85
C ARG A 173 -11.18 5.12 0.23
N GLN A 174 -11.03 6.44 0.33
CA GLN A 174 -12.00 7.38 -0.21
C GLN A 174 -12.29 7.09 -1.70
N GLY A 175 -13.56 6.84 -2.04
CA GLY A 175 -14.01 6.41 -3.36
C GLY A 175 -14.36 4.91 -3.46
N LEU A 176 -14.11 4.12 -2.41
CA LEU A 176 -14.54 2.73 -2.29
C LEU A 176 -15.73 2.65 -1.31
N ALA A 177 -16.87 2.13 -1.76
CA ALA A 177 -18.04 1.95 -0.90
C ALA A 177 -17.91 0.70 -0.02
N ASP A 178 -18.52 0.70 1.18
CA ASP A 178 -18.38 -0.38 2.18
C ASP A 178 -18.59 -1.80 1.62
N TRP A 179 -19.61 -2.00 0.79
CA TRP A 179 -19.91 -3.31 0.21
C TRP A 179 -18.85 -3.78 -0.81
N GLN A 180 -18.13 -2.84 -1.43
CA GLN A 180 -17.10 -3.11 -2.43
C GLN A 180 -15.80 -3.62 -1.82
N HIS A 181 -15.53 -3.34 -0.54
CA HIS A 181 -14.31 -3.81 0.14
C HIS A 181 -14.15 -5.32 0.09
N ASN A 182 -15.23 -6.10 0.23
CA ASN A 182 -15.15 -7.57 0.22
C ASN A 182 -14.57 -8.12 -1.10
N ALA A 183 -14.80 -7.42 -2.21
CA ALA A 183 -14.31 -7.83 -3.52
C ALA A 183 -12.94 -7.22 -3.82
N TYR A 184 -12.75 -5.92 -3.56
CA TYR A 184 -11.62 -5.16 -4.11
C TYR A 184 -10.54 -4.81 -3.08
N ALA A 185 -10.79 -4.95 -1.79
CA ALA A 185 -9.76 -4.73 -0.77
C ALA A 185 -8.85 -5.97 -0.65
N PRO A 186 -7.53 -5.84 -0.84
CA PRO A 186 -6.60 -6.96 -0.72
C PRO A 186 -6.65 -7.59 0.68
N GLU A 187 -6.89 -6.77 1.70
CA GLU A 187 -6.98 -7.23 3.09
C GLU A 187 -8.17 -8.16 3.33
N LEU A 188 -9.15 -8.24 2.42
CA LEU A 188 -10.27 -9.19 2.53
C LEU A 188 -10.16 -10.37 1.56
N ALA A 189 -9.03 -10.48 0.84
CA ALA A 189 -8.73 -11.59 -0.08
C ALA A 189 -9.84 -11.87 -1.10
N GLY A 190 -10.53 -10.81 -1.55
CA GLY A 190 -11.58 -10.88 -2.56
C GLY A 190 -11.03 -11.26 -3.93
N ARG A 191 -11.87 -11.95 -4.72
CA ARG A 191 -11.58 -12.30 -6.12
C ARG A 191 -12.73 -11.89 -7.03
N PHE A 192 -12.41 -11.29 -8.17
CA PHE A 192 -13.41 -10.74 -9.10
C PHE A 192 -12.93 -10.79 -10.56
N GLN A 193 -13.87 -10.82 -11.50
CA GLN A 193 -13.57 -10.74 -12.92
C GLN A 193 -13.27 -9.30 -13.33
N LEU A 194 -12.42 -9.13 -14.34
CA LEU A 194 -12.21 -7.83 -14.97
C LEU A 194 -13.43 -7.45 -15.80
N HIS A 195 -13.64 -6.16 -16.02
CA HIS A 195 -14.60 -5.66 -17.00
C HIS A 195 -13.89 -5.48 -18.33
N TYR A 196 -14.52 -5.83 -19.45
CA TYR A 196 -13.93 -5.64 -20.78
C TYR A 196 -14.73 -4.68 -21.63
N PHE A 197 -14.02 -3.95 -22.49
CA PHE A 197 -14.59 -3.12 -23.53
C PHE A 197 -14.05 -3.59 -24.88
N LEU A 198 -14.93 -3.74 -25.86
CA LEU A 198 -14.57 -3.87 -27.25
C LEU A 198 -14.42 -2.46 -27.84
N VAL A 199 -13.26 -2.13 -28.39
CA VAL A 199 -12.95 -0.78 -28.85
C VAL A 199 -12.41 -0.81 -30.26
N SER A 200 -12.87 0.10 -31.12
CA SER A 200 -12.31 0.27 -32.46
C SER A 200 -10.79 0.53 -32.39
N GLN A 201 -10.00 -0.18 -33.20
CA GLN A 201 -8.54 -0.10 -33.18
C GLN A 201 -8.01 1.32 -33.41
N ASP A 202 -8.73 2.12 -34.21
CA ASP A 202 -8.41 3.53 -34.48
C ASP A 202 -8.47 4.44 -33.24
N TRP A 203 -9.01 3.92 -32.13
CA TRP A 203 -9.11 4.63 -30.85
C TRP A 203 -8.17 4.06 -29.78
N ILE A 204 -7.53 2.92 -30.03
CA ILE A 204 -6.63 2.27 -29.09
C ILE A 204 -5.23 2.89 -29.17
N GLU A 205 -4.69 3.28 -28.03
CA GLU A 205 -3.28 3.64 -27.84
C GLU A 205 -2.59 2.51 -27.08
N GLN A 206 -1.60 1.87 -27.69
CA GLN A 206 -0.83 0.80 -27.07
C GLN A 206 0.64 0.83 -27.48
N ASP A 207 1.49 0.22 -26.65
CA ASP A 207 2.87 -0.10 -26.99
C ASP A 207 3.23 -1.41 -26.27
N SER A 208 4.19 -2.15 -26.81
CA SER A 208 4.66 -3.41 -26.24
C SER A 208 6.14 -3.64 -26.55
N ASP A 209 6.84 -4.17 -25.56
CA ASP A 209 8.20 -4.70 -25.65
C ASP A 209 8.24 -6.23 -25.69
N ALA A 210 7.07 -6.87 -25.63
CA ALA A 210 6.89 -8.31 -25.70
C ALA A 210 6.47 -8.75 -27.12
N PRO A 211 6.48 -10.06 -27.42
CA PRO A 211 6.04 -10.58 -28.73
C PRO A 211 4.58 -10.29 -29.08
N LEU A 212 3.72 -10.12 -28.06
CA LEU A 212 2.30 -9.84 -28.22
C LEU A 212 2.03 -8.33 -28.11
N THR A 213 1.04 -7.83 -28.86
CA THR A 213 0.48 -6.50 -28.60
C THR A 213 -0.30 -6.50 -27.28
N ALA A 214 -0.52 -5.34 -26.67
CA ALA A 214 -1.27 -5.26 -25.42
C ALA A 214 -2.74 -5.70 -25.58
N THR A 215 -3.33 -5.50 -26.77
CA THR A 215 -4.65 -6.03 -27.12
C THR A 215 -4.65 -7.56 -27.24
N ASP A 216 -3.62 -8.15 -27.86
CA ASP A 216 -3.51 -9.62 -27.96
C ASP A 216 -3.27 -10.25 -26.57
N MET A 217 -2.53 -9.56 -25.70
CA MET A 217 -2.41 -9.97 -24.28
C MET A 217 -3.78 -9.98 -23.61
N ALA A 218 -4.60 -8.94 -23.79
CA ALA A 218 -5.96 -8.90 -23.24
C ALA A 218 -6.86 -10.03 -23.76
N GLU A 219 -6.69 -10.43 -25.02
CA GLU A 219 -7.38 -11.58 -25.60
C GLU A 219 -6.93 -12.91 -24.98
N ALA A 220 -5.62 -13.09 -24.81
CA ALA A 220 -5.05 -14.27 -24.14
C ALA A 220 -5.57 -14.41 -22.70
N LEU A 221 -5.78 -13.29 -21.99
CA LEU A 221 -6.40 -13.29 -20.67
C LEU A 221 -7.82 -13.88 -20.70
N LEU A 222 -8.66 -13.54 -21.68
CA LEU A 222 -10.00 -14.11 -21.79
C LEU A 222 -9.97 -15.60 -22.15
N ALA A 223 -9.10 -15.98 -23.10
CA ALA A 223 -8.96 -17.36 -23.55
C ALA A 223 -8.55 -18.30 -22.40
N SER A 224 -7.68 -17.85 -21.50
CA SER A 224 -7.30 -18.59 -20.28
C SER A 224 -8.50 -18.89 -19.36
N GLY A 225 -9.54 -18.05 -19.41
CA GLY A 225 -10.81 -18.24 -18.71
C GLY A 225 -11.77 -19.23 -19.38
N ARG A 226 -11.32 -19.94 -20.42
CA ARG A 226 -12.12 -20.86 -21.26
C ARG A 226 -13.25 -20.18 -22.05
N LEU A 227 -13.14 -18.87 -22.26
CA LEU A 227 -14.02 -18.10 -23.13
C LEU A 227 -13.23 -17.66 -24.36
N SER A 228 -13.63 -18.12 -25.53
CA SER A 228 -13.14 -17.57 -26.80
C SER A 228 -14.22 -16.67 -27.38
N LEU A 229 -13.90 -15.40 -27.56
CA LEU A 229 -14.76 -14.45 -28.26
C LEU A 229 -14.22 -14.30 -29.67
N GLN A 230 -15.07 -14.50 -30.68
CA GLN A 230 -14.75 -14.07 -32.03
C GLN A 230 -14.89 -12.56 -32.08
N LEU A 231 -13.76 -11.86 -32.08
CA LEU A 231 -13.76 -10.41 -32.14
C LEU A 231 -14.02 -9.94 -33.56
N PRO A 232 -14.88 -8.92 -33.76
CA PRO A 232 -15.05 -8.30 -35.06
C PRO A 232 -13.72 -7.72 -35.57
N GLU A 233 -13.51 -7.78 -36.88
CA GLU A 233 -12.37 -7.13 -37.53
C GLU A 233 -12.36 -5.63 -37.24
N GLY A 234 -11.17 -5.05 -36.99
CA GLY A 234 -11.01 -3.63 -36.69
C GLY A 234 -11.34 -3.24 -35.25
N TYR A 235 -11.57 -4.21 -34.35
CA TYR A 235 -11.74 -3.98 -32.92
C TYR A 235 -10.63 -4.67 -32.11
N GLY A 236 -10.42 -4.22 -30.88
CA GLY A 236 -9.52 -4.83 -29.90
C GLY A 236 -10.12 -4.77 -28.50
N LEU A 237 -9.64 -5.63 -27.61
CA LEU A 237 -10.09 -5.68 -26.23
C LEU A 237 -9.28 -4.75 -25.32
N VAL A 238 -10.01 -4.01 -24.47
CA VAL A 238 -9.43 -3.19 -23.42
C VAL A 238 -9.99 -3.62 -22.06
N PRO A 239 -9.18 -4.22 -21.18
CA PRO A 239 -9.62 -4.59 -19.83
C PRO A 239 -9.71 -3.35 -18.94
N ALA A 240 -10.55 -3.42 -17.92
CA ALA A 240 -10.68 -2.41 -16.88
C ALA A 240 -10.98 -3.06 -15.52
N HIS A 241 -10.51 -2.41 -14.46
CA HIS A 241 -10.96 -2.72 -13.11
C HIS A 241 -12.47 -2.42 -13.00
N PRO A 242 -13.30 -3.27 -12.36
CA PRO A 242 -14.75 -3.02 -12.25
C PRO A 242 -15.14 -1.65 -11.68
N LEU A 243 -14.46 -1.17 -10.64
CA LEU A 243 -14.62 0.21 -10.12
C LEU A 243 -14.38 1.27 -11.20
N GLN A 244 -13.33 1.10 -12.01
CA GLN A 244 -13.00 2.03 -13.07
C GLN A 244 -14.02 1.95 -14.20
N ALA A 245 -14.49 0.76 -14.55
CA ALA A 245 -15.55 0.58 -15.55
C ALA A 245 -16.85 1.28 -15.14
N GLN A 246 -17.27 1.15 -13.88
CA GLN A 246 -18.44 1.87 -13.35
C GLN A 246 -18.28 3.40 -13.50
N TRP A 247 -17.09 3.92 -13.20
CA TRP A 247 -16.81 5.34 -13.38
C TRP A 247 -16.78 5.75 -14.87
N LEU A 248 -16.14 4.94 -15.73
CA LEU A 248 -16.02 5.17 -17.17
C LEU A 248 -17.38 5.25 -17.85
N LEU A 249 -18.31 4.34 -17.52
CA LEU A 249 -19.67 4.31 -18.07
C LEU A 249 -20.48 5.58 -17.75
N LEU A 250 -20.09 6.34 -16.72
CA LEU A 250 -20.74 7.60 -16.35
C LEU A 250 -20.07 8.83 -16.99
N GLN A 251 -18.97 8.66 -17.73
CA GLN A 251 -18.29 9.79 -18.35
C GLN A 251 -18.95 10.20 -19.67
N PRO A 252 -19.27 11.49 -19.89
CA PRO A 252 -19.90 11.96 -21.13
C PRO A 252 -19.09 11.67 -22.39
N GLY A 253 -17.76 11.63 -22.29
CA GLY A 253 -16.88 11.25 -23.39
C GLY A 253 -17.06 9.79 -23.81
N VAL A 254 -17.15 8.89 -22.82
CA VAL A 254 -17.31 7.45 -23.05
C VAL A 254 -18.72 7.12 -23.54
N SER A 255 -19.76 7.74 -22.94
CA SER A 255 -21.14 7.56 -23.39
C SER A 255 -21.31 7.86 -24.87
N ARG A 256 -20.73 8.96 -25.37
CA ARG A 256 -20.78 9.32 -26.80
C ARG A 256 -20.10 8.30 -27.70
N LEU A 257 -19.00 7.68 -27.25
CA LEU A 257 -18.33 6.62 -28.02
C LEU A 257 -19.13 5.31 -28.00
N ILE A 258 -19.88 5.06 -26.93
CA ILE A 258 -20.81 3.93 -26.86
C ILE A 258 -21.97 4.15 -27.83
N ASP A 259 -22.59 5.32 -27.84
CA ASP A 259 -23.67 5.67 -28.76
C ASP A 259 -23.23 5.60 -30.23
N ALA A 260 -21.95 5.89 -30.50
CA ALA A 260 -21.35 5.79 -31.83
C ALA A 260 -20.88 4.37 -32.21
N GLY A 261 -21.02 3.38 -31.32
CA GLY A 261 -20.56 2.00 -31.54
C GLY A 261 -19.05 1.79 -31.51
N ILE A 262 -18.27 2.84 -31.22
CA ILE A 262 -16.80 2.84 -31.17
C ILE A 262 -16.29 2.07 -29.94
N VAL A 263 -17.01 2.17 -28.82
CA VAL A 263 -16.74 1.45 -27.57
C VAL A 263 -17.97 0.64 -27.21
N GLN A 264 -17.82 -0.66 -26.93
CA GLN A 264 -18.92 -1.51 -26.49
C GLN A 264 -18.54 -2.17 -25.16
N PRO A 265 -19.25 -1.88 -24.05
CA PRO A 265 -19.00 -2.56 -22.79
C PRO A 265 -19.46 -4.02 -22.88
N LEU A 266 -18.56 -4.95 -22.60
CA LEU A 266 -18.83 -6.40 -22.63
C LEU A 266 -19.20 -6.94 -21.24
N GLY A 267 -18.96 -6.17 -20.18
CA GLY A 267 -19.24 -6.62 -18.81
C GLY A 267 -18.09 -7.41 -18.18
N PRO A 268 -18.36 -8.06 -17.03
CA PRO A 268 -17.38 -8.88 -16.33
C PRO A 268 -17.12 -10.20 -17.06
N LEU A 269 -15.87 -10.46 -17.45
CA LEU A 269 -15.47 -11.64 -18.22
C LEU A 269 -14.11 -12.20 -17.78
N GLY A 270 -13.78 -13.41 -18.23
CA GLY A 270 -12.47 -14.04 -18.02
C GLY A 270 -12.24 -14.59 -16.61
N PRO A 271 -10.98 -14.88 -16.24
CA PRO A 271 -10.62 -15.41 -14.93
C PRO A 271 -10.84 -14.38 -13.81
N LYS A 272 -10.84 -14.86 -12.57
CA LYS A 272 -10.92 -14.00 -11.39
C LYS A 272 -9.53 -13.59 -10.92
N PHE A 273 -9.34 -12.30 -10.71
CA PHE A 273 -8.13 -11.72 -10.17
C PHE A 273 -8.27 -11.37 -8.70
N SER A 274 -7.13 -11.34 -8.00
CA SER A 274 -6.97 -10.87 -6.64
C SER A 274 -6.28 -9.50 -6.66
N ALA A 275 -6.75 -8.55 -5.85
CA ALA A 275 -6.03 -7.29 -5.65
C ALA A 275 -4.76 -7.51 -4.81
N THR A 276 -3.66 -6.84 -5.19
CA THR A 276 -2.42 -6.78 -4.39
C THR A 276 -2.45 -5.59 -3.42
N SER A 277 -1.39 -5.37 -2.63
CA SER A 277 -1.30 -4.28 -1.64
C SER A 277 -1.57 -2.88 -2.21
N SER A 278 -1.25 -2.67 -3.49
CA SER A 278 -1.53 -1.43 -4.23
C SER A 278 -3.01 -1.22 -4.58
N VAL A 279 -3.83 -2.26 -4.44
CA VAL A 279 -5.26 -2.40 -4.81
C VAL A 279 -5.54 -2.39 -6.30
N ARG A 280 -4.87 -1.52 -7.04
CA ARG A 280 -5.06 -1.38 -8.48
C ARG A 280 -4.24 -2.34 -9.33
N THR A 281 -3.25 -3.01 -8.76
CA THR A 281 -2.55 -4.11 -9.43
C THR A 281 -3.25 -5.40 -9.08
N LEU A 282 -3.64 -6.14 -10.11
CA LEU A 282 -4.43 -7.35 -10.04
C LEU A 282 -3.58 -8.54 -10.47
N TYR A 283 -3.65 -9.61 -9.68
CA TYR A 283 -2.87 -10.82 -9.82
C TYR A 283 -3.79 -12.02 -10.08
N CYS A 284 -3.37 -12.91 -10.97
CA CYS A 284 -3.94 -14.24 -11.11
C CYS A 284 -2.81 -15.23 -11.32
N GLU A 285 -2.83 -16.31 -10.54
CA GLU A 285 -1.78 -17.33 -10.46
C GLU A 285 -1.51 -18.06 -11.78
N HIS A 286 -2.51 -18.16 -12.66
CA HIS A 286 -2.40 -18.88 -13.94
C HIS A 286 -2.21 -17.96 -15.14
N ILE A 287 -1.84 -16.70 -14.90
CA ILE A 287 -1.73 -15.66 -15.93
C ILE A 287 -0.32 -15.08 -15.91
N ASP A 288 0.29 -14.97 -17.09
CA ASP A 288 1.67 -14.50 -17.24
C ASP A 288 1.86 -13.00 -16.93
N TRP A 289 0.75 -12.27 -16.77
CA TRP A 289 0.75 -10.84 -16.48
C TRP A 289 -0.09 -10.45 -15.27
N MET A 290 0.48 -9.58 -14.43
CA MET A 290 -0.27 -8.74 -13.51
C MET A 290 -0.77 -7.50 -14.26
N LEU A 291 -1.95 -7.01 -13.92
CA LEU A 291 -2.54 -5.83 -14.57
C LEU A 291 -2.68 -4.68 -13.58
N LYS A 292 -2.10 -3.52 -13.90
CA LYS A 292 -2.15 -2.31 -13.07
C LYS A 292 -3.06 -1.26 -13.70
N PHE A 293 -4.18 -0.98 -13.05
CA PHE A 293 -5.25 -0.14 -13.56
C PHE A 293 -5.26 1.29 -12.99
N SER A 294 -5.88 2.23 -13.71
CA SER A 294 -6.50 3.39 -13.07
C SER A 294 -7.72 2.94 -12.25
N ILE A 295 -7.93 3.51 -11.06
CA ILE A 295 -9.15 3.35 -10.26
C ILE A 295 -9.56 4.70 -9.63
N PRO A 296 -10.87 4.98 -9.45
CA PRO A 296 -11.36 6.24 -8.91
C PRO A 296 -11.30 6.26 -7.36
N VAL A 297 -10.23 5.69 -6.80
CA VAL A 297 -10.04 5.52 -5.35
C VAL A 297 -8.76 6.24 -4.94
N ARG A 298 -8.86 7.07 -3.91
CA ARG A 298 -7.71 7.69 -3.27
C ARG A 298 -7.16 6.72 -2.23
N VAL A 299 -5.87 6.40 -2.36
CA VAL A 299 -5.16 5.54 -1.42
C VAL A 299 -3.93 6.31 -0.97
N THR A 300 -3.76 6.47 0.34
CA THR A 300 -2.74 7.35 0.92
C THR A 300 -2.82 8.76 0.35
N ASN A 301 -1.80 9.28 -0.33
CA ASN A 301 -1.75 10.67 -0.78
C ASN A 301 -2.35 10.91 -2.17
N SER A 302 -2.63 9.86 -2.94
CA SER A 302 -2.90 10.02 -4.37
C SER A 302 -4.16 9.29 -4.82
N LEU A 303 -4.90 9.94 -5.73
CA LEU A 303 -5.85 9.23 -6.58
C LEU A 303 -5.06 8.27 -7.47
N ARG A 304 -5.48 7.01 -7.54
CA ARG A 304 -4.74 5.97 -8.24
C ARG A 304 -5.06 5.97 -9.74
N VAL A 305 -4.62 7.01 -10.43
CA VAL A 305 -4.69 7.15 -11.89
C VAL A 305 -3.31 6.85 -12.49
N ASN A 306 -3.25 6.02 -13.52
CA ASN A 306 -2.05 5.86 -14.34
C ASN A 306 -1.94 7.04 -15.30
N LYS A 307 -0.77 7.68 -15.38
CA LYS A 307 -0.56 8.80 -16.33
C LYS A 307 0.00 8.28 -17.65
N ARG A 308 -0.43 8.86 -18.78
CA ARG A 308 0.04 8.39 -20.11
C ARG A 308 1.57 8.42 -20.28
N HIS A 309 2.26 9.37 -19.66
CA HIS A 309 3.72 9.42 -19.70
C HIS A 309 4.36 8.30 -18.87
N GLU A 310 3.73 7.87 -17.77
CA GLU A 310 4.18 6.72 -16.96
C GLU A 310 4.02 5.41 -17.75
N LEU A 311 2.95 5.26 -18.55
CA LEU A 311 2.75 4.09 -19.41
C LEU A 311 3.90 3.90 -20.40
N ARG A 312 4.23 4.97 -21.13
CA ARG A 312 5.34 4.97 -22.10
C ARG A 312 6.69 4.78 -21.42
N ALA A 313 6.88 5.37 -20.25
CA ALA A 313 8.10 5.20 -19.46
C ALA A 313 8.30 3.73 -19.02
N GLY A 314 7.23 3.01 -18.68
CA GLY A 314 7.31 1.58 -18.33
C GLY A 314 7.88 0.72 -19.47
N VAL A 315 7.32 0.86 -20.68
CA VAL A 315 7.78 0.12 -21.86
C VAL A 315 9.20 0.55 -22.27
N ALA A 316 9.49 1.85 -22.20
CA ALA A 316 10.85 2.36 -22.44
C ALA A 316 11.87 1.79 -21.44
N MET A 317 11.50 1.69 -20.16
CA MET A 317 12.33 1.09 -19.12
C MET A 317 12.54 -0.41 -19.36
N SER A 318 11.49 -1.15 -19.76
CA SER A 318 11.62 -2.57 -20.16
C SER A 318 12.67 -2.75 -21.27
N ARG A 319 12.56 -1.94 -22.33
CA ARG A 319 13.52 -1.93 -23.45
C ARG A 319 14.93 -1.61 -23.00
N LEU A 320 15.08 -0.58 -22.16
CA LEU A 320 16.36 -0.13 -21.64
C LEU A 320 17.01 -1.22 -20.77
N MET A 321 16.29 -1.78 -19.81
CA MET A 321 16.81 -2.80 -18.92
C MET A 321 17.33 -4.02 -19.69
N ARG A 322 16.58 -4.49 -20.69
CA ARG A 322 17.03 -5.58 -21.57
C ARG A 322 18.31 -5.23 -22.35
N GLN A 323 18.48 -3.98 -22.76
CA GLN A 323 19.69 -3.53 -23.46
C GLN A 323 20.89 -3.38 -22.53
N THR A 324 20.68 -3.01 -21.26
CA THR A 324 21.78 -2.87 -20.29
C THR A 324 22.43 -4.21 -19.92
N GLY A 325 21.68 -5.32 -19.96
CA GLY A 325 22.14 -6.62 -19.48
C GLY A 325 22.38 -6.65 -17.96
N PHE A 326 21.90 -5.65 -17.22
CA PHE A 326 22.19 -5.48 -15.79
C PHE A 326 21.60 -6.60 -14.95
N VAL A 327 20.36 -7.02 -15.26
CA VAL A 327 19.66 -8.06 -14.49
C VAL A 327 20.36 -9.42 -14.63
N GLU A 328 20.96 -9.70 -15.79
CA GLU A 328 21.75 -10.90 -16.04
C GLU A 328 23.07 -10.91 -15.25
N GLN A 329 23.65 -9.73 -14.97
CA GLN A 329 24.86 -9.57 -14.16
C GLN A 329 24.58 -9.64 -12.65
N GLU A 330 23.33 -9.41 -12.25
CA GLU A 330 22.89 -9.37 -10.85
C GLU A 330 21.87 -10.49 -10.54
N PRO A 331 22.28 -11.76 -10.45
CA PRO A 331 21.35 -12.90 -10.36
C PRO A 331 20.46 -12.89 -9.10
N ALA A 332 20.88 -12.18 -8.04
CA ALA A 332 20.11 -12.02 -6.81
C ALA A 332 19.10 -10.85 -6.87
N PHE A 333 19.10 -10.06 -7.95
CA PHE A 333 18.27 -8.88 -8.12
C PHE A 333 17.41 -9.01 -9.37
N ARG A 334 16.11 -8.80 -9.22
CA ARG A 334 15.16 -8.89 -10.34
C ARG A 334 14.24 -7.68 -10.35
N LEU A 335 13.88 -7.25 -11.55
CA LEU A 335 12.89 -6.21 -11.78
C LEU A 335 11.68 -6.84 -12.47
N LEU A 336 10.49 -6.61 -11.94
CA LEU A 336 9.24 -6.92 -12.64
C LEU A 336 9.02 -5.84 -13.68
N GLN A 337 9.17 -6.19 -14.96
CA GLN A 337 9.04 -5.25 -16.06
C GLN A 337 7.57 -4.93 -16.32
N ASP A 338 7.34 -3.75 -16.87
CA ASP A 338 6.05 -3.28 -17.38
C ASP A 338 6.11 -3.29 -18.93
N PRO A 339 6.14 -4.47 -19.59
CA PRO A 339 6.48 -4.58 -21.00
C PRO A 339 5.45 -3.99 -21.95
N ALA A 340 4.18 -3.83 -21.52
CA ALA A 340 3.14 -3.35 -22.41
C ALA A 340 2.11 -2.47 -21.69
N PHE A 341 1.42 -1.62 -22.46
CA PHE A 341 0.27 -0.88 -21.98
C PHE A 341 -0.82 -0.78 -23.05
N VAL A 342 -2.06 -0.58 -22.62
CA VAL A 342 -3.19 -0.23 -23.47
C VAL A 342 -3.99 0.91 -22.85
N SER A 343 -4.55 1.78 -23.69
CA SER A 343 -5.51 2.81 -23.32
C SER A 343 -6.42 3.15 -24.51
N VAL A 344 -7.46 3.93 -24.25
CA VAL A 344 -8.37 4.47 -25.28
C VAL A 344 -8.17 5.98 -25.36
N ARG A 345 -8.00 6.51 -26.58
CA ARG A 345 -7.91 7.95 -26.82
C ARG A 345 -9.27 8.59 -26.64
N LEU A 346 -9.40 9.56 -25.74
CA LEU A 346 -10.57 10.42 -25.65
C LEU A 346 -10.17 11.84 -26.07
N PRO A 347 -10.73 12.40 -27.17
CA PRO A 347 -10.44 13.76 -27.62
C PRO A 347 -10.67 14.78 -26.51
N GLY A 348 -9.70 15.68 -26.32
CA GLY A 348 -9.74 16.72 -25.29
C GLY A 348 -9.39 16.25 -23.87
N GLN A 349 -9.05 14.97 -23.66
CA GLN A 349 -8.62 14.45 -22.36
C GLN A 349 -7.19 13.92 -22.41
N ARG A 350 -6.39 14.31 -21.41
CA ARG A 350 -5.01 13.83 -21.27
C ARG A 350 -4.98 12.38 -20.78
N GLU A 351 -5.82 12.03 -19.81
CA GLU A 351 -6.03 10.67 -19.32
C GLU A 351 -7.50 10.32 -19.54
N SER A 352 -7.77 9.17 -20.14
CA SER A 352 -9.14 8.72 -20.43
C SER A 352 -9.74 7.87 -19.30
N GLY A 353 -8.89 7.35 -18.41
CA GLY A 353 -9.27 6.38 -17.40
C GLY A 353 -9.21 4.93 -17.89
N PHE A 354 -8.88 4.68 -19.15
CA PHE A 354 -8.65 3.34 -19.71
C PHE A 354 -7.19 2.86 -19.59
N GLU A 355 -6.33 3.63 -18.93
CA GLU A 355 -4.90 3.33 -18.84
C GLU A 355 -4.63 2.04 -18.03
N VAL A 356 -4.11 1.01 -18.71
CA VAL A 356 -3.72 -0.27 -18.12
C VAL A 356 -2.27 -0.60 -18.47
N ILE A 357 -1.52 -1.02 -17.47
CA ILE A 357 -0.16 -1.54 -17.62
C ILE A 357 -0.21 -3.07 -17.44
N PHE A 358 0.45 -3.80 -18.34
CA PHE A 358 0.76 -5.22 -18.20
C PHE A 358 2.15 -5.33 -17.60
N ARG A 359 2.24 -6.06 -16.49
CA ARG A 359 3.46 -6.33 -15.74
C ARG A 359 3.75 -7.82 -15.76
N ASP A 360 4.99 -8.21 -15.92
CA ASP A 360 5.38 -9.63 -15.86
C ASP A 360 4.97 -10.27 -14.52
N ASN A 361 4.40 -11.48 -14.59
CA ASN A 361 4.03 -12.28 -13.43
C ASN A 361 4.86 -13.57 -13.34
N PRO A 362 5.97 -13.56 -12.58
CA PRO A 362 6.75 -14.78 -12.34
C PRO A 362 6.15 -15.68 -11.25
N PHE A 363 5.09 -15.26 -10.57
CA PHE A 363 4.55 -15.92 -9.39
C PHE A 363 3.43 -16.90 -9.76
N THR A 364 3.80 -17.93 -10.50
CA THR A 364 2.91 -19.04 -10.87
C THR A 364 2.84 -20.09 -9.74
N PRO A 365 1.84 -21.00 -9.73
CA PRO A 365 1.79 -22.10 -8.78
C PRO A 365 3.13 -22.85 -8.70
N GLY A 366 3.71 -22.92 -7.50
CA GLY A 366 5.00 -23.57 -7.26
C GLY A 366 6.22 -22.64 -7.34
N ASN A 367 6.06 -21.44 -7.91
CA ASN A 367 7.07 -20.36 -7.95
C ASN A 367 6.65 -19.14 -7.12
N ASP A 368 5.57 -19.24 -6.35
CA ASP A 368 5.00 -18.17 -5.53
C ASP A 368 5.30 -18.30 -4.02
N ALA A 369 5.89 -19.41 -3.59
CA ALA A 369 6.27 -19.64 -2.19
C ALA A 369 7.58 -18.92 -1.82
N GLY A 370 7.72 -18.51 -0.56
CA GLY A 370 8.84 -17.71 -0.07
C GLY A 370 8.88 -16.26 -0.58
N ILE A 371 7.93 -15.82 -1.40
CA ILE A 371 7.92 -14.46 -1.96
C ILE A 371 7.14 -13.53 -1.04
N THR A 372 7.86 -12.61 -0.37
CA THR A 372 7.27 -11.72 0.63
C THR A 372 7.56 -10.25 0.31
N SER A 373 6.52 -9.42 0.29
CA SER A 373 6.71 -7.96 0.29
C SER A 373 7.45 -7.50 1.54
N LEU A 374 8.42 -6.60 1.39
CA LEU A 374 9.13 -6.04 2.54
C LEU A 374 8.18 -5.31 3.51
N SER A 375 7.09 -4.74 3.00
CA SER A 375 6.03 -4.16 3.83
C SER A 375 5.29 -5.22 4.67
N ALA A 376 5.03 -6.40 4.10
CA ALA A 376 4.48 -7.58 4.80
C ALA A 376 5.43 -8.08 5.88
N LEU A 377 6.69 -8.25 5.53
CA LEU A 377 7.71 -8.76 6.44
C LEU A 377 7.93 -7.86 7.67
N THR A 378 7.84 -6.54 7.46
CA THR A 378 8.18 -5.52 8.48
C THR A 378 6.97 -4.84 9.10
N GLN A 379 5.74 -5.22 8.78
CA GLN A 379 4.54 -4.70 9.44
C GLN A 379 4.54 -5.07 10.93
N ASP A 380 3.95 -4.21 11.76
CA ASP A 380 3.70 -4.57 13.16
C ASP A 380 2.83 -5.84 13.24
N PRO A 381 3.06 -6.74 14.20
CA PRO A 381 2.23 -7.92 14.36
C PRO A 381 0.90 -7.58 15.03
N LEU A 382 -0.09 -8.47 14.84
CA LEU A 382 -1.27 -8.48 15.71
C LEU A 382 -0.85 -8.73 17.17
N PRO A 383 -1.55 -8.17 18.17
CA PRO A 383 -1.16 -8.34 19.57
C PRO A 383 -1.05 -9.81 19.99
N GLY A 384 0.01 -10.12 20.73
CA GLY A 384 0.32 -11.47 21.18
C GLY A 384 0.97 -12.36 20.10
N ARG A 385 1.27 -11.82 18.92
CA ARG A 385 2.04 -12.51 17.88
C ARG A 385 3.42 -11.88 17.68
N PRO A 386 4.44 -12.67 17.33
CA PRO A 386 5.69 -12.14 16.81
C PRO A 386 5.50 -11.49 15.43
N SER A 387 6.34 -10.52 15.08
CA SER A 387 6.44 -10.01 13.70
C SER A 387 6.97 -11.09 12.76
N SER A 388 6.56 -11.07 11.49
CA SER A 388 7.03 -12.03 10.49
C SER A 388 8.56 -12.09 10.37
N LEU A 389 9.23 -10.93 10.40
CA LEU A 389 10.71 -10.89 10.40
C LEU A 389 11.34 -11.57 11.63
N PHE A 390 10.76 -11.36 12.81
CA PHE A 390 11.23 -12.03 14.02
C PHE A 390 11.06 -13.54 13.92
N SER A 391 9.88 -14.03 13.52
CA SER A 391 9.65 -15.46 13.34
C SER A 391 10.58 -16.09 12.30
N LEU A 392 10.89 -15.35 11.24
CA LEU A 392 11.87 -15.78 10.24
C LEU A 392 13.26 -15.96 10.87
N ILE A 393 13.76 -14.94 11.56
CA ILE A 393 15.07 -14.95 12.21
C ILE A 393 15.14 -16.03 13.31
N GLU A 394 14.07 -16.18 14.09
CA GLU A 394 13.96 -17.20 15.14
C GLU A 394 14.01 -18.61 14.55
N GLY A 395 13.28 -18.87 13.46
CA GLY A 395 13.33 -20.14 12.75
C GLY A 395 14.74 -20.47 12.22
N LEU A 396 15.42 -19.49 11.62
CA LEU A 396 16.80 -19.64 11.13
C LEU A 396 17.77 -19.92 12.28
N ALA A 397 17.69 -19.16 13.37
CA ALA A 397 18.53 -19.35 14.55
C ALA A 397 18.38 -20.74 15.18
N LEU A 398 17.15 -21.26 15.24
CA LEU A 398 16.87 -22.61 15.72
C LEU A 398 17.43 -23.68 14.77
N ASN A 399 17.23 -23.53 13.46
CA ASN A 399 17.69 -24.50 12.46
C ASN A 399 19.22 -24.56 12.36
N GLU A 400 19.89 -23.40 12.44
CA GLU A 400 21.35 -23.30 12.37
C GLU A 400 22.05 -23.52 13.72
N ASN A 401 21.28 -23.60 14.82
CA ASN A 401 21.79 -23.65 16.20
C ASN A 401 22.74 -22.47 16.51
N ARG A 402 22.32 -21.25 16.15
CA ARG A 402 23.09 -20.00 16.32
C ARG A 402 22.30 -19.01 17.16
N SER A 403 22.98 -18.02 17.73
CA SER A 403 22.29 -16.99 18.50
C SER A 403 21.43 -16.09 17.61
N LEU A 404 20.28 -15.65 18.12
CA LEU A 404 19.41 -14.67 17.43
C LEU A 404 20.17 -13.42 16.98
N SER A 405 21.10 -12.92 17.80
CA SER A 405 21.89 -11.74 17.47
C SER A 405 22.82 -11.97 16.28
N THR A 406 23.40 -13.17 16.16
CA THR A 406 24.29 -13.51 15.04
C THR A 406 23.48 -13.61 13.76
N VAL A 407 22.40 -14.40 13.77
CA VAL A 407 21.53 -14.59 12.60
C VAL A 407 20.87 -13.28 12.16
N SER A 408 20.48 -12.41 13.10
CA SER A 408 19.93 -11.09 12.76
C SER A 408 20.94 -10.22 11.98
N ARG A 409 22.21 -10.24 12.39
CA ARG A 409 23.27 -9.47 11.72
C ARG A 409 23.56 -10.01 10.33
N ASP A 410 23.63 -11.33 10.21
CA ASP A 410 23.89 -12.00 8.93
C ASP A 410 22.74 -11.77 7.96
N TRP A 411 21.50 -11.96 8.41
CA TRP A 411 20.30 -11.70 7.60
C TRP A 411 20.27 -10.25 7.11
N PHE A 412 20.52 -9.28 8.00
CA PHE A 412 20.56 -7.87 7.62
C PHE A 412 21.69 -7.55 6.64
N THR A 413 22.86 -8.17 6.82
CA THR A 413 23.99 -8.05 5.89
C THR A 413 23.62 -8.60 4.51
N GLN A 414 22.97 -9.76 4.45
CA GLN A 414 22.47 -10.34 3.19
C GLN A 414 21.40 -9.47 2.53
N TYR A 415 20.49 -8.87 3.31
CA TYR A 415 19.52 -7.90 2.80
C TYR A 415 20.23 -6.69 2.15
N LEU A 416 21.26 -6.13 2.79
CA LEU A 416 22.03 -5.03 2.22
C LEU A 416 22.73 -5.44 0.91
N HIS A 417 23.36 -6.62 0.87
CA HIS A 417 24.09 -7.07 -0.32
C HIS A 417 23.18 -7.46 -1.49
N ARG A 418 22.00 -8.04 -1.22
CA ARG A 418 21.12 -8.60 -2.25
C ARG A 418 20.00 -7.65 -2.68
N ALA A 419 19.54 -6.75 -1.82
CA ALA A 419 18.45 -5.82 -2.13
C ALA A 419 18.94 -4.38 -2.34
N ILE A 420 19.83 -3.88 -1.48
CA ILE A 420 20.25 -2.47 -1.50
C ILE A 420 21.41 -2.23 -2.47
N ALA A 421 22.47 -3.03 -2.39
CA ALA A 421 23.67 -2.82 -3.19
C ALA A 421 23.42 -2.86 -4.72
N PRO A 422 22.62 -3.80 -5.27
CA PRO A 422 22.32 -3.81 -6.70
C PRO A 422 21.50 -2.58 -7.13
N ALA A 423 20.58 -2.10 -6.29
CA ALA A 423 19.82 -0.89 -6.58
C ALA A 423 20.71 0.37 -6.64
N LEU A 424 21.75 0.44 -5.81
CA LEU A 424 22.75 1.51 -5.88
C LEU A 424 23.65 1.37 -7.12
N ARG A 425 24.13 0.15 -7.43
CA ARG A 425 24.92 -0.10 -8.65
C ARG A 425 24.14 0.25 -9.91
N LEU A 426 22.85 -0.07 -9.99
CA LEU A 426 21.99 0.32 -11.11
C LEU A 426 21.97 1.84 -11.32
N TYR A 427 21.99 2.62 -10.23
CA TYR A 427 22.09 4.07 -10.30
C TYR A 427 23.50 4.53 -10.70
N ASP A 428 24.54 3.96 -10.12
CA ASP A 428 25.93 4.37 -10.38
C ASP A 428 26.37 4.02 -11.82
N ASP A 429 25.99 2.84 -12.32
CA ASP A 429 26.42 2.33 -13.63
C ASP A 429 25.56 2.87 -14.78
N HIS A 430 24.26 3.13 -14.53
CA HIS A 430 23.29 3.47 -15.58
C HIS A 430 22.48 4.75 -15.33
N GLY A 431 22.62 5.40 -14.18
CA GLY A 431 21.81 6.58 -13.81
C GLY A 431 20.34 6.27 -13.54
N ILE A 432 19.98 5.00 -13.34
CA ILE A 432 18.61 4.56 -13.15
C ILE A 432 18.29 4.48 -11.65
N ALA A 433 17.48 5.42 -11.17
CA ALA A 433 17.02 5.44 -9.78
C ALA A 433 15.70 4.66 -9.60
N LEU A 434 15.65 3.81 -8.58
CA LEU A 434 14.44 3.06 -8.21
C LEU A 434 13.76 3.68 -7.00
N GLU A 435 12.43 3.85 -7.06
CA GLU A 435 11.61 4.14 -5.89
C GLU A 435 11.34 2.85 -5.08
N ALA A 436 12.42 2.27 -4.54
CA ALA A 436 12.42 0.97 -3.85
C ALA A 436 11.92 1.08 -2.39
N HIS A 437 10.76 1.71 -2.18
CA HIS A 437 10.10 1.70 -0.88
C HIS A 437 9.56 0.31 -0.55
N GLN A 438 9.22 0.04 0.72
CA GLN A 438 8.86 -1.31 1.20
C GLN A 438 7.75 -2.03 0.39
N GLN A 439 6.79 -1.31 -0.17
CA GLN A 439 5.71 -1.90 -0.99
C GLN A 439 6.14 -2.24 -2.44
N ASN A 440 7.21 -1.64 -2.96
CA ASN A 440 7.77 -1.91 -4.28
C ASN A 440 8.90 -2.95 -4.22
N SER A 441 9.24 -3.45 -3.03
CA SER A 441 10.30 -4.43 -2.82
C SER A 441 9.71 -5.77 -2.40
N LEU A 442 10.05 -6.81 -3.16
CA LEU A 442 9.75 -8.20 -2.85
C LEU A 442 11.06 -8.90 -2.49
N LEU A 443 11.02 -9.74 -1.46
CA LEU A 443 12.12 -10.62 -1.08
C LEU A 443 11.75 -12.06 -1.44
N ASP A 444 12.66 -12.75 -2.11
CA ASP A 444 12.61 -14.19 -2.28
C ASP A 444 13.34 -14.85 -1.11
N LEU A 445 12.56 -15.47 -0.23
CA LEU A 445 12.97 -16.17 0.97
C LEU A 445 12.92 -17.70 0.80
N SER A 446 12.73 -18.20 -0.42
CA SER A 446 12.69 -19.65 -0.69
C SER A 446 14.06 -20.33 -0.57
N LYS A 447 15.14 -19.56 -0.70
CA LYS A 447 16.53 -20.00 -0.61
C LYS A 447 17.31 -19.14 0.38
N ILE A 448 16.94 -19.22 1.65
CA ILE A 448 17.74 -18.62 2.72
C ILE A 448 18.89 -19.59 3.01
N GLU A 449 20.07 -19.25 2.50
CA GLU A 449 21.34 -19.88 2.87
C GLU A 449 21.98 -19.19 4.07
#